data_AF-A0A953ARL9-F1
#
_entry.id   AF-A0A953ARL9-F1
#
_cell.length_a   1.000
_cell.length_b   1.000
_cell.length_c   1.000
_cell.angle_alpha   90.00
_cell.angle_beta   90.00
_cell.angle_gamma   90.00
#
_symmetry.space_group_name_H-M   'P 1'
#
loop_
_entity.id
_entity.type
_entity.pdbx_description
1 polymer ?
#
loop_
_entity_poly.entity_id
_entity_poly.type
_entity_poly.pdbx_seq_one_letter_code
_entity_poly.pdbx_strand_id
1 'polypeptide(L)'
;MEDFAGHDRPTRPSGAGQPRDYREFWPLYVGQHAAPLTRLLHMAGTILGVAALLAALAIGSWWFVLAAPVVSYGLAWSAHFFVERNRPATFAHPLWSLRADFEMCARMLSGRMHREVARVRSAGPPR
;
A
#
# COMPACT_ATOMS: atom_id res chain seq x y z
N MET A 1 -12.14 30.65 45.36
CA MET A 1 -13.16 30.04 44.49
C MET A 1 -12.40 29.48 43.30
N GLU A 2 -11.98 28.24 43.46
CA GLU A 2 -11.40 27.40 42.41
C GLU A 2 -12.42 27.23 41.28
N ASP A 3 -12.00 27.22 40.01
CA ASP A 3 -11.78 25.96 39.32
C ASP A 3 -11.29 26.18 37.87
N PHE A 4 -10.46 25.25 37.44
CA PHE A 4 -9.87 25.04 36.14
C PHE A 4 -10.95 24.72 35.10
N ALA A 5 -10.77 25.18 33.86
CA ALA A 5 -11.14 24.37 32.69
C ALA A 5 -10.37 24.88 31.47
N GLY A 6 -9.28 24.19 31.17
CA GLY A 6 -8.60 24.28 29.89
C GLY A 6 -9.61 24.17 28.75
N HIS A 7 -9.37 24.94 27.71
CA HIS A 7 -10.00 24.73 26.42
C HIS A 7 -9.39 23.47 25.79
N ASP A 8 -9.65 22.32 26.40
CA ASP A 8 -9.47 21.01 25.79
C ASP A 8 -10.47 20.95 24.65
N ARG A 9 -10.06 21.46 23.49
CA ARG A 9 -10.67 21.02 22.25
C ARG A 9 -10.47 19.51 22.24
N PRO A 10 -11.54 18.69 22.20
CA PRO A 10 -11.36 17.26 22.03
C PRO A 10 -10.55 17.07 20.75
N THR A 11 -9.30 16.63 20.91
CA THR A 11 -8.51 16.09 19.83
C THR A 11 -9.39 15.02 19.19
N ARG A 12 -9.64 15.16 17.89
CA ARG A 12 -10.46 14.20 17.14
C ARG A 12 -9.99 12.79 17.50
N PRO A 13 -10.88 11.85 17.85
CA PRO A 13 -10.46 10.47 17.99
C PRO A 13 -10.01 10.00 16.60
N SER A 14 -8.69 9.87 16.43
CA SER A 14 -8.07 9.21 15.28
C SER A 14 -8.40 7.73 15.39
N GLY A 15 -9.60 7.34 14.93
CA GLY A 15 -10.17 6.00 15.02
C GLY A 15 -9.49 5.00 14.07
N ALA A 16 -8.23 4.72 14.35
CA ALA A 16 -7.53 3.44 14.20
C ALA A 16 -6.05 3.73 14.50
N GLY A 17 -5.52 3.10 15.55
CA GLY A 17 -4.07 3.06 15.74
C GLY A 17 -3.38 2.39 14.53
N GLN A 18 -2.04 2.38 14.52
CA GLN A 18 -1.31 1.58 13.52
C GLN A 18 -1.86 0.14 13.55
N PRO A 19 -2.08 -0.49 12.38
CA PRO A 19 -2.55 -1.87 12.32
C PRO A 19 -1.67 -2.79 13.17
N ARG A 20 -2.30 -3.61 14.00
CA ARG A 20 -1.59 -4.52 14.91
C ARG A 20 -1.22 -5.83 14.25
N ASP A 21 -1.96 -6.19 13.21
CA ASP A 21 -1.72 -7.37 12.40
C ASP A 21 -2.05 -7.12 10.91
N TYR A 22 -1.79 -8.14 10.09
CA TYR A 22 -2.03 -8.06 8.65
C TYR A 22 -3.52 -7.94 8.29
N ARG A 23 -4.43 -8.46 9.11
CA ARG A 23 -5.88 -8.40 8.87
C ARG A 23 -6.40 -6.98 9.07
N GLU A 24 -5.87 -6.26 10.04
CA GLU A 24 -6.12 -4.82 10.23
C GLU A 24 -5.41 -3.98 9.16
N PHE A 25 -4.23 -4.40 8.70
CA PHE A 25 -3.46 -3.70 7.67
C PHE A 25 -4.13 -3.75 6.30
N TRP A 26 -4.70 -4.90 5.92
CA TRP A 26 -5.20 -5.13 4.57
C TRP A 26 -6.27 -4.12 4.13
N PRO A 27 -7.33 -3.82 4.92
CA PRO A 27 -8.28 -2.76 4.56
C PRO A 27 -7.64 -1.38 4.39
N LEU A 28 -6.65 -1.03 5.22
CA LEU A 28 -5.90 0.22 5.10
C LEU A 28 -5.13 0.26 3.78
N TYR A 29 -4.41 -0.82 3.47
CA TYR A 29 -3.68 -0.98 2.21
C TYR A 29 -4.61 -0.88 0.99
N VAL A 30 -5.74 -1.61 0.98
CA VAL A 30 -6.72 -1.57 -0.11
C VAL A 30 -7.30 -0.17 -0.28
N GLY A 31 -7.56 0.53 0.82
CA GLY A 31 -8.02 1.92 0.80
C GLY A 31 -7.02 2.88 0.16
N GLN A 32 -5.72 2.63 0.31
CA GLN A 32 -4.66 3.40 -0.33
C GLN A 32 -4.48 3.10 -1.83
N HIS A 33 -5.12 2.05 -2.34
CA HIS A 33 -5.02 1.59 -3.74
C HIS A 33 -6.41 1.49 -4.41
N ALA A 34 -7.27 2.47 -4.12
CA ALA A 34 -8.66 2.47 -4.57
C ALA A 34 -8.78 2.73 -6.09
N ALA A 35 -7.88 3.49 -6.69
CA ALA A 35 -7.90 3.80 -8.11
C ALA A 35 -7.33 2.64 -8.96
N PRO A 36 -7.97 2.28 -10.10
CA PRO A 36 -7.48 1.21 -10.98
C PRO A 36 -6.06 1.43 -11.49
N LEU A 37 -5.71 2.67 -11.84
CA LEU A 37 -4.38 3.01 -12.34
C LEU A 37 -3.30 2.78 -11.28
N THR A 38 -3.58 3.08 -10.00
CA THR A 38 -2.65 2.82 -8.90
C THR A 38 -2.29 1.35 -8.82
N ARG A 39 -3.30 0.49 -8.83
CA ARG A 39 -3.11 -0.96 -8.78
C ARG A 39 -2.36 -1.49 -9.99
N LEU A 40 -2.62 -0.92 -11.18
CA LEU A 40 -1.91 -1.29 -12.41
C LEU A 40 -0.43 -0.92 -12.34
N LEU A 41 -0.10 0.30 -11.88
CA LEU A 41 1.29 0.75 -11.73
C LEU A 41 2.04 -0.09 -10.70
N HIS A 42 1.41 -0.44 -9.58
CA HIS A 42 1.99 -1.36 -8.60
C HIS A 42 2.23 -2.74 -9.20
N MET A 43 1.24 -3.33 -9.87
CA MET A 43 1.39 -4.61 -10.55
C MET A 43 2.56 -4.60 -11.54
N ALA A 44 2.65 -3.56 -12.39
CA ALA A 44 3.75 -3.40 -13.33
C ALA A 44 5.10 -3.31 -12.61
N GLY A 45 5.18 -2.51 -11.54
CA GLY A 45 6.38 -2.38 -10.71
C GLY A 45 6.80 -3.69 -10.04
N THR A 46 5.84 -4.46 -9.51
CA THR A 46 6.10 -5.77 -8.90
C THR A 46 6.60 -6.77 -9.93
N ILE A 47 5.94 -6.89 -11.08
CA ILE A 47 6.35 -7.81 -12.16
C ILE A 47 7.74 -7.45 -12.68
N LEU A 48 7.98 -6.17 -12.97
CA LEU A 48 9.28 -5.71 -13.49
C LEU A 48 10.41 -5.90 -12.46
N GLY A 49 10.14 -5.67 -11.17
CA GLY A 49 11.09 -5.93 -10.10
C GLY A 49 11.47 -7.41 -10.01
N VAL A 50 10.47 -8.31 -10.02
CA VAL A 50 10.71 -9.76 -10.02
C VAL A 50 11.45 -10.18 -11.29
N ALA A 51 11.06 -9.68 -12.46
CA ALA A 51 11.73 -9.98 -13.72
C ALA A 51 13.21 -9.52 -13.71
N ALA A 52 13.50 -8.35 -13.13
CA ALA A 52 14.88 -7.89 -12.94
C ALA A 52 15.67 -8.83 -12.02
N LEU A 53 15.10 -9.26 -10.89
CA LEU A 53 15.77 -10.23 -10.00
C LEU A 53 16.05 -11.57 -10.70
N LEU A 54 15.10 -12.08 -11.50
CA LEU A 54 15.32 -13.29 -12.30
C LEU A 54 16.41 -13.08 -13.35
N ALA A 55 16.44 -11.91 -14.00
CA ALA A 55 17.49 -11.55 -14.95
C ALA A 55 18.86 -11.45 -14.27
N ALA A 56 18.94 -10.97 -13.03
CA ALA A 56 20.17 -10.95 -12.25
C ALA A 56 20.77 -12.36 -12.09
N LEU A 57 19.92 -13.36 -11.82
CA LEU A 57 20.32 -14.76 -11.67
C LEU A 57 20.69 -15.40 -13.02
N ALA A 58 19.91 -15.13 -14.07
CA ALA A 58 20.12 -15.73 -15.39
C ALA A 58 21.33 -15.15 -16.13
N ILE A 59 21.57 -13.84 -16.00
CA ILE A 59 22.63 -13.11 -16.71
C ILE A 59 23.89 -12.96 -15.83
N GLY A 60 23.77 -13.09 -14.51
CA GLY A 60 24.89 -12.92 -13.57
C GLY A 60 25.30 -11.47 -13.34
N SER A 61 24.43 -10.50 -13.67
CA SER A 61 24.73 -9.07 -13.54
C SER A 61 24.03 -8.46 -12.32
N TRP A 62 24.82 -7.97 -11.37
CA TRP A 62 24.35 -7.34 -10.14
C TRP A 62 23.58 -6.03 -10.39
N TRP A 63 23.74 -5.40 -11.55
CA TRP A 63 22.97 -4.20 -11.94
C TRP A 63 21.47 -4.44 -11.94
N PHE A 64 21.02 -5.66 -12.25
CA PHE A 64 19.60 -5.99 -12.20
C PHE A 64 19.06 -6.07 -10.76
N VAL A 65 19.92 -6.37 -9.78
CA VAL A 65 19.56 -6.30 -8.36
C VAL A 65 19.28 -4.86 -7.95
N LEU A 66 20.04 -3.89 -8.47
CA LEU A 66 19.75 -2.46 -8.26
C LEU A 66 18.54 -1.98 -9.07
N ALA A 67 18.37 -2.47 -10.30
CA ALA A 67 17.24 -2.10 -11.14
C ALA A 67 15.90 -2.50 -10.51
N ALA A 68 15.84 -3.65 -9.83
CA ALA A 68 14.63 -4.16 -9.19
C ALA A 68 13.95 -3.15 -8.23
N PRO A 69 14.59 -2.65 -7.16
CA PRO A 69 13.97 -1.66 -6.28
C PRO A 69 13.71 -0.33 -6.99
N VAL A 70 14.57 0.09 -7.92
CA VAL A 70 14.40 1.36 -8.65
C VAL A 70 13.11 1.35 -9.48
N VAL A 71 12.89 0.31 -10.29
CA VAL A 71 11.70 0.22 -11.13
C VAL A 71 10.44 -0.02 -10.30
N SER A 72 10.51 -0.88 -9.28
CA SER A 72 9.36 -1.18 -8.41
C SER A 72 8.92 0.05 -7.62
N TYR A 73 9.82 0.72 -6.91
CA TYR A 73 9.48 1.90 -6.13
C TYR A 73 9.14 3.09 -7.03
N GLY A 74 9.84 3.27 -8.15
CA GLY A 74 9.54 4.36 -9.09
C GLY A 74 8.09 4.33 -9.56
N LEU A 75 7.59 3.17 -9.96
CA LEU A 75 6.19 3.00 -10.40
C LEU A 75 5.19 3.11 -9.23
N ALA A 76 5.46 2.44 -8.10
CA ALA A 76 4.59 2.47 -6.93
C ALA A 76 4.45 3.88 -6.34
N TRP A 77 5.56 4.59 -6.16
CA TRP A 77 5.53 5.95 -5.60
C TRP A 77 4.90 6.95 -6.57
N SER A 78 5.11 6.79 -7.87
CA SER A 78 4.42 7.62 -8.87
C SER A 78 2.90 7.46 -8.76
N ALA A 79 2.42 6.24 -8.55
CA ALA A 79 1.01 5.97 -8.30
C ALA A 79 0.49 6.67 -7.04
N HIS A 80 1.17 6.50 -5.91
CA HIS A 80 0.78 7.09 -4.64
C HIS A 80 0.76 8.63 -4.68
N PHE A 81 1.79 9.26 -5.25
CA PHE A 81 1.91 10.72 -5.21
C PHE A 81 1.07 11.44 -6.27
N PHE A 82 0.93 10.87 -7.47
CA PHE A 82 0.23 11.54 -8.58
C PHE A 82 -1.20 11.06 -8.81
N VAL A 83 -1.52 9.81 -8.47
CA VAL A 83 -2.87 9.23 -8.66
C VAL A 83 -3.69 9.32 -7.39
N GLU A 84 -3.22 8.67 -6.31
CA GLU A 84 -3.98 8.60 -5.05
C GLU A 84 -3.81 9.84 -4.16
N ARG A 85 -2.69 10.56 -4.33
CA ARG A 85 -2.26 11.67 -3.47
C ARG A 85 -2.20 11.30 -1.99
N ASN A 86 -1.68 10.11 -1.69
CA ASN A 86 -1.49 9.63 -0.32
C ASN A 86 -0.01 9.24 -0.07
N ARG A 87 0.32 8.94 1.19
CA ARG A 87 1.66 8.45 1.55
C ARG A 87 1.68 6.92 1.52
N PRO A 88 2.68 6.28 0.90
CA PRO A 88 2.80 4.83 0.87
C PRO A 88 2.83 4.21 2.27
N ALA A 89 2.00 3.19 2.52
CA ALA A 89 2.04 2.40 3.75
C ALA A 89 3.40 1.73 4.00
N THR A 90 4.22 1.54 2.95
CA THR A 90 5.57 0.95 3.04
C THR A 90 6.48 1.68 4.02
N PHE A 91 6.28 2.98 4.27
CA PHE A 91 7.05 3.71 5.27
C PHE A 91 6.73 3.30 6.71
N ALA A 92 5.55 2.76 6.98
CA ALA A 92 5.14 2.29 8.30
C ALA A 92 5.29 0.76 8.43
N HIS A 93 4.92 0.00 7.39
CA HIS A 93 4.87 -1.46 7.44
C HIS A 93 5.49 -2.09 6.16
N PRO A 94 6.82 -2.02 5.99
CA PRO A 94 7.46 -2.40 4.72
C PRO A 94 7.20 -3.87 4.32
N LEU A 95 7.29 -4.80 5.27
CA LEU A 95 7.05 -6.22 4.99
C LEU A 95 5.59 -6.53 4.68
N TRP A 96 4.65 -5.85 5.34
CA TRP A 96 3.23 -6.03 5.06
C TRP A 96 2.84 -5.40 3.73
N SER A 97 3.41 -4.25 3.37
CA SER A 97 3.22 -3.65 2.04
C SER A 97 3.71 -4.58 0.93
N LEU A 98 4.90 -5.17 1.07
CA LEU A 98 5.43 -6.11 0.08
C LEU A 98 4.50 -7.32 -0.08
N ARG A 99 4.07 -7.92 1.04
CA ARG A 99 3.09 -9.03 1.03
C ARG A 99 1.78 -8.61 0.36
N ALA A 100 1.28 -7.42 0.67
CA ALA A 100 0.02 -6.90 0.16
C ALA A 100 0.09 -6.56 -1.33
N ASP A 101 1.24 -6.11 -1.86
CA ASP A 101 1.45 -5.94 -3.30
C ASP A 101 1.28 -7.28 -4.03
N PHE A 102 1.90 -8.37 -3.55
CA PHE A 102 1.71 -9.70 -4.14
C PHE A 102 0.26 -10.19 -4.01
N GLU A 103 -0.39 -9.98 -2.86
CA GLU A 103 -1.79 -10.36 -2.68
C GLU A 103 -2.74 -9.57 -3.61
N MET A 104 -2.51 -8.26 -3.75
CA MET A 104 -3.24 -7.42 -4.69
C MET A 104 -3.03 -7.91 -6.12
N CYS A 105 -1.79 -8.22 -6.49
CA CYS A 105 -1.48 -8.77 -7.80
C CYS A 105 -2.27 -10.06 -8.07
N ALA A 106 -2.24 -11.02 -7.15
CA ALA A 106 -2.99 -12.27 -7.27
C ALA A 106 -4.52 -12.03 -7.34
N ARG A 107 -5.06 -11.06 -6.59
CA ARG A 107 -6.47 -10.67 -6.63
C ARG A 107 -6.84 -9.97 -7.94
N MET A 108 -5.92 -9.22 -8.55
CA MET A 108 -6.12 -8.61 -9.87
C MET A 108 -6.17 -9.67 -10.95
N LEU A 109 -5.20 -10.60 -10.96
CA LEU A 109 -5.14 -11.71 -11.93
C LEU A 109 -6.36 -12.65 -11.82
N SER A 110 -6.88 -12.86 -10.61
CA SER A 110 -8.10 -13.65 -10.39
C SER A 110 -9.41 -12.86 -10.56
N GLY A 111 -9.36 -11.58 -10.96
CA GLY A 111 -10.55 -10.74 -11.16
C GLY A 111 -11.30 -10.36 -9.87
N ARG A 112 -10.73 -10.63 -8.69
CA ARG A 112 -11.36 -10.41 -7.37
C ARG A 112 -11.08 -9.03 -6.77
N MET A 113 -10.04 -8.33 -7.24
CA MET A 113 -9.60 -7.08 -6.61
C MET A 113 -10.64 -5.96 -6.67
N HIS A 114 -11.43 -5.88 -7.75
CA HIS A 114 -12.44 -4.83 -7.88
C HIS A 114 -13.56 -4.97 -6.82
N ARG A 115 -13.98 -6.22 -6.54
CA ARG A 115 -14.96 -6.53 -5.48
C ARG A 115 -14.38 -6.22 -4.10
N GLU A 116 -13.09 -6.48 -3.90
CA GLU A 116 -12.43 -6.20 -2.63
C GLU A 116 -12.35 -4.71 -2.32
N VAL A 117 -12.03 -3.88 -3.31
CA VAL A 117 -12.06 -2.42 -3.17
C VAL A 117 -13.48 -1.95 -2.84
N ALA A 118 -14.50 -2.47 -3.53
CA ALA A 118 -15.89 -2.13 -3.25
C ALA A 118 -16.30 -2.50 -1.81
N ARG A 119 -15.90 -3.69 -1.34
CA ARG A 119 -16.13 -4.17 0.04
C ARG A 119 -15.50 -3.24 1.09
N VAL A 120 -14.25 -2.83 0.88
CA VAL A 120 -13.56 -1.94 1.82
C VAL A 120 -14.18 -0.55 1.82
N ARG A 121 -14.59 -0.03 0.65
CA ARG A 121 -15.26 1.27 0.56
C ARG A 121 -16.66 1.27 1.18
N SER A 122 -17.39 0.16 1.12
CA SER A 122 -18.73 0.06 1.71
C SER A 122 -18.73 -0.18 3.22
N ALA A 123 -17.67 -0.75 3.77
CA ALA A 123 -17.54 -1.00 5.22
C ALA A 123 -17.36 0.29 6.06
N GLY A 124 -17.00 1.42 5.44
CA GLY A 124 -16.63 2.65 6.14
C GLY A 124 -15.28 2.53 6.87
N PRO A 125 -14.75 3.62 7.45
CA PRO A 125 -13.55 3.53 8.29
C PRO A 125 -13.81 2.61 9.50
N PRO A 126 -12.79 1.90 10.00
CA PRO A 126 -12.90 1.17 11.27
C PRO A 126 -13.40 2.13 12.36
N ARG A 127 -14.40 1.68 13.14
CA ARG A 127 -14.90 2.42 14.30
C ARG A 127 -13.95 2.33 15.48
#